data_AF-A0A9D8LUR0-F1
#
_entry.id   AF-A0A9D8LUR0-F1
#
_cell.length_a   1.000
_cell.length_b   1.000
_cell.length_c   1.000
_cell.angle_alpha   90.00
_cell.angle_beta   90.00
_cell.angle_gamma   90.00
#
_symmetry.space_group_name_H-M   'P 1'
#
loop_
_entity.id
_entity.type
_entity.pdbx_description
1 polymer ?
#
loop_
_entity_poly.entity_id
_entity_poly.type
_entity_poly.pdbx_seq_one_letter_code
_entity_poly.pdbx_strand_id
1 'polypeptide(L)'
;MIRIDLNSRLNQSTARLPRWASYLIMAGAFALGVLLFLVAASLALVLIPVVLIGGAVAAWQMRRRMRAAGIDPQNPFGQPQQGAAQGEIVDAEYRVIETNERR
;
A
#
# COMPACT_ATOMS: atom_id res chain seq x y z
N MET A 1 17.99 -34.77 46.22
CA MET A 1 18.02 -34.08 44.92
C MET A 1 17.20 -34.92 43.94
N ILE A 2 15.97 -34.51 43.63
CA ILE A 2 15.02 -35.29 42.82
C ILE A 2 15.22 -34.91 41.35
N ARG A 3 15.61 -35.87 40.50
CA ARG A 3 15.62 -35.68 39.05
C ARG A 3 14.26 -36.09 38.51
N ILE A 4 13.52 -35.12 38.02
CA ILE A 4 12.22 -35.35 37.38
C ILE A 4 12.50 -35.56 35.90
N ASP A 5 12.40 -36.79 35.42
CA ASP A 5 12.51 -37.11 33.99
C ASP A 5 11.20 -36.77 33.29
N LEU A 6 11.02 -35.49 32.94
CA LEU A 6 9.87 -35.04 32.15
C LEU A 6 9.81 -35.73 30.78
N ASN A 7 10.95 -36.15 30.23
CA ASN A 7 11.03 -36.88 28.95
C ASN A 7 10.32 -38.25 28.98
N SER A 8 10.32 -38.93 30.13
CA SER A 8 9.69 -40.24 30.25
C SER A 8 8.16 -40.17 30.12
N ARG A 9 7.54 -39.09 30.64
CA ARG A 9 6.09 -38.87 30.56
C ARG A 9 5.65 -38.40 29.18
N LEU A 10 6.46 -37.60 28.49
CA LEU A 10 6.21 -37.16 27.10
C LEU A 10 6.29 -38.34 26.11
N ASN A 11 7.27 -39.24 26.30
CA ASN A 11 7.37 -40.44 25.46
C ASN A 11 6.30 -41.50 25.78
N GLN A 12 5.84 -41.61 27.03
CA GLN A 12 4.74 -42.51 27.40
C GLN A 12 3.37 -42.01 26.89
N SER A 13 3.16 -40.70 26.75
CA SER A 13 1.92 -40.16 26.16
C SER A 13 1.87 -40.26 24.64
N THR A 14 2.98 -40.62 24.00
CA THR A 14 2.98 -41.00 22.59
C THR A 14 2.48 -42.45 22.50
N ALA A 15 1.23 -42.66 22.94
CA ALA A 15 0.48 -43.87 22.64
C ALA A 15 0.62 -44.08 21.13
N ARG A 16 1.14 -45.25 20.71
CA ARG A 16 1.42 -45.57 19.32
C ARG A 16 0.19 -45.24 18.47
N LEU A 17 0.18 -44.05 17.87
CA LEU A 17 -0.96 -43.63 17.09
C LEU A 17 -1.10 -44.61 15.93
N PRO A 18 -2.30 -45.14 15.70
CA PRO A 18 -2.51 -46.06 14.61
C PRO A 18 -2.18 -45.34 13.29
N ARG A 19 -1.56 -46.05 12.34
CA ARG A 19 -1.03 -45.46 11.09
C ARG A 19 -2.10 -44.71 10.26
N TRP A 20 -3.38 -45.01 10.43
CA TRP A 20 -4.46 -44.26 9.79
C TRP A 20 -4.59 -42.83 10.34
N ALA A 21 -4.29 -42.62 11.62
CA ALA A 21 -4.35 -41.30 12.24
C ALA A 21 -3.27 -40.37 11.68
N SER A 22 -2.08 -40.88 11.34
CA SER A 22 -1.04 -40.06 10.69
C SER A 22 -1.47 -39.57 9.31
N TYR A 23 -2.18 -40.39 8.52
CA TYR A 23 -2.71 -39.96 7.23
C TYR A 23 -3.79 -38.88 7.38
N LEU A 24 -4.66 -38.98 8.39
CA LEU A 24 -5.65 -37.95 8.68
C LEU A 24 -5.02 -36.63 9.15
N ILE A 25 -3.99 -36.70 10.00
CA ILE A 25 -3.26 -35.50 10.44
C ILE A 25 -2.58 -34.84 9.24
N MET A 26 -1.95 -35.62 8.36
CA MET A 26 -1.30 -35.10 7.17
C MET A 26 -2.31 -34.48 6.19
N ALA A 27 -3.45 -35.13 5.96
CA ALA A 27 -4.54 -34.59 5.13
C ALA A 27 -5.14 -33.33 5.77
N GLY A 28 -5.33 -33.32 7.08
CA GLY A 28 -5.85 -32.17 7.82
C GLY A 28 -4.91 -30.97 7.77
N ALA A 29 -3.60 -31.19 7.98
CA ALA A 29 -2.59 -30.15 7.85
C ALA A 29 -2.52 -29.59 6.43
N PHE A 30 -2.63 -30.46 5.41
CA PHE A 30 -2.68 -30.03 4.02
C PHE A 30 -3.92 -29.18 3.73
N ALA A 31 -5.11 -29.63 4.13
CA ALA A 31 -6.35 -28.88 3.96
C ALA A 31 -6.31 -27.53 4.69
N LEU A 32 -5.77 -27.50 5.91
CA LEU A 32 -5.56 -26.26 6.67
C LEU A 32 -4.61 -25.31 5.92
N GLY A 33 -3.50 -25.83 5.37
CA GLY A 33 -2.57 -25.04 4.57
C GLY A 33 -3.23 -24.42 3.34
N VAL A 34 -4.02 -25.21 2.60
CA VAL A 34 -4.80 -24.73 1.45
C VAL A 34 -5.81 -23.66 1.87
N LEU A 35 -6.52 -23.88 2.98
CA LEU A 35 -7.49 -22.92 3.51
C LEU A 35 -6.81 -21.58 3.87
N LEU A 36 -5.70 -21.63 4.60
CA LEU A 36 -4.92 -20.44 4.97
C LEU A 36 -4.37 -19.73 3.73
N PHE A 37 -3.90 -20.47 2.74
CA PHE A 37 -3.43 -19.91 1.48
C PHE A 37 -4.55 -19.19 0.73
N LEU A 38 -5.74 -19.79 0.63
CA LEU A 38 -6.90 -19.17 0.00
C LEU A 38 -7.34 -17.90 0.73
N VAL A 39 -7.36 -17.93 2.07
CA VAL A 39 -7.66 -16.73 2.87
C VAL A 39 -6.64 -15.64 2.62
N ALA A 40 -5.34 -15.96 2.63
CA ALA A 40 -4.27 -15.00 2.37
C ALA A 40 -4.34 -14.45 0.95
N ALA A 41 -4.57 -15.29 -0.06
CA ALA A 41 -4.70 -14.88 -1.45
C ALA A 41 -5.94 -14.00 -1.67
N SER A 42 -7.07 -14.35 -1.07
CA SER A 42 -8.30 -13.55 -1.11
C SER A 42 -8.09 -12.18 -0.45
N LEU A 43 -7.43 -12.15 0.70
CA LEU A 43 -7.10 -10.91 1.39
C LEU A 43 -6.14 -10.04 0.57
N ALA A 44 -5.12 -10.65 -0.04
CA ALA A 44 -4.16 -9.96 -0.91
C ALA A 44 -4.85 -9.35 -2.14
N LEU A 45 -5.83 -10.04 -2.73
CA LEU A 45 -6.62 -9.52 -3.86
C LEU A 45 -7.26 -8.15 -3.55
N VAL A 46 -7.69 -7.94 -2.30
CA VAL A 46 -8.30 -6.69 -1.85
C VAL A 46 -7.25 -5.72 -1.30
N LEU A 47 -6.26 -6.20 -0.56
CA LEU A 47 -5.22 -5.35 0.05
C LEU A 47 -4.35 -4.66 -1.00
N ILE A 48 -3.93 -5.37 -2.06
CA ILE A 48 -3.07 -4.81 -3.10
C ILE A 48 -3.67 -3.54 -3.72
N PRO A 49 -4.92 -3.54 -4.24
CA PRO A 49 -5.48 -2.32 -4.82
C PRO A 49 -5.69 -1.22 -3.78
N VAL A 50 -6.10 -1.56 -2.55
CA VAL A 50 -6.26 -0.58 -1.46
C VAL A 50 -4.94 0.11 -1.15
N VAL A 51 -3.85 -0.65 -1.04
CA VAL A 51 -2.51 -0.12 -0.76
C VAL A 51 -1.99 0.70 -1.95
N LEU A 52 -2.21 0.25 -3.19
CA LEU A 52 -1.81 1.02 -4.38
C LEU A 52 -2.53 2.37 -4.45
N ILE A 53 -3.84 2.40 -4.23
CA ILE A 53 -4.64 3.63 -4.24
C ILE A 53 -4.22 4.53 -3.08
N GLY A 54 -4.16 3.98 -1.85
CA GLY A 54 -3.75 4.73 -0.67
C GLY A 54 -2.33 5.30 -0.80
N GLY A 55 -1.40 4.52 -1.33
CA GLY A 55 -0.02 4.94 -1.61
C GLY A 55 0.06 6.04 -2.66
N ALA A 56 -0.71 5.93 -3.74
CA ALA A 56 -0.78 6.97 -4.77
C ALA A 56 -1.33 8.29 -4.21
N VAL A 57 -2.40 8.23 -3.41
CA VAL A 57 -3.01 9.40 -2.76
C VAL A 57 -2.04 10.03 -1.75
N ALA A 58 -1.40 9.21 -0.91
CA ALA A 58 -0.42 9.69 0.05
C ALA A 58 0.78 10.36 -0.64
N ALA A 59 1.31 9.73 -1.69
CA ALA A 59 2.39 10.30 -2.50
C ALA A 59 1.98 11.62 -3.16
N TRP A 60 0.75 11.70 -3.67
CA TRP A 60 0.20 12.94 -4.24
C TRP A 60 0.08 14.05 -3.19
N GLN A 61 -0.45 13.73 -2.00
CA GLN A 61 -0.57 14.68 -0.90
C GLN A 61 0.80 15.18 -0.42
N MET A 62 1.79 14.29 -0.32
CA MET A 62 3.17 14.65 0.02
C MET A 62 3.77 15.57 -1.03
N ARG A 63 3.64 15.24 -2.33
CA ARG A 63 4.11 16.10 -3.42
C ARG A 63 3.44 17.48 -3.40
N ARG A 64 2.14 17.56 -3.11
CA ARG A 64 1.42 18.83 -2.98
C ARG A 64 1.97 19.68 -1.84
N ARG A 65 2.28 19.07 -0.69
CA ARG A 65 2.89 19.77 0.45
C ARG A 65 4.32 20.25 0.15
N MET A 66 5.13 19.45 -0.55
CA MET A 66 6.49 19.86 -0.95
C MET A 66 6.45 21.04 -1.94
N ARG A 67 5.56 21.00 -2.94
CA ARG A 67 5.34 22.13 -3.85
C ARG A 67 4.87 23.39 -3.11
N ALA A 68 3.98 23.25 -2.12
CA ALA A 68 3.56 24.37 -1.28
C ALA A 68 4.71 24.93 -0.41
N ALA A 69 5.70 24.11 -0.08
CA ALA A 69 6.93 24.54 0.59
C ALA A 69 8.01 25.07 -0.38
N GLY A 70 7.71 25.18 -1.68
CA GLY A 70 8.65 25.65 -2.70
C GLY A 70 9.72 24.63 -3.10
N ILE A 71 9.61 23.38 -2.64
CA ILE A 71 10.56 22.30 -2.95
C ILE A 71 9.99 21.52 -4.14
N ASP A 72 10.66 21.62 -5.29
CA ASP A 72 10.37 20.74 -6.42
C ASP A 72 11.12 19.41 -6.28
N PRO A 73 10.43 18.27 -6.03
CA PRO A 73 11.09 16.98 -5.93
C PRO A 73 11.75 16.50 -7.23
N GLN A 74 11.41 17.09 -8.40
CA GLN A 74 12.11 16.79 -9.66
C GLN A 74 13.35 17.66 -9.86
N ASN A 75 13.48 18.78 -9.16
CA ASN A 75 14.64 19.65 -9.21
C ASN A 75 14.92 20.30 -7.85
N PRO A 76 15.51 19.55 -6.88
CA PRO A 76 15.68 20.00 -5.50
C PRO A 76 16.61 21.21 -5.33
N PHE A 77 17.36 21.57 -6.38
CA PHE A 77 18.23 22.76 -6.45
C PHE A 77 17.85 23.72 -7.59
N GLY A 78 16.71 23.48 -8.25
CA GLY A 78 16.20 24.34 -9.31
C GLY A 78 15.60 25.62 -8.75
N GLN A 79 15.73 26.73 -9.49
CA GLN A 79 14.98 27.95 -9.19
C GLN A 79 13.46 27.64 -9.16
N PRO A 80 12.71 28.15 -8.17
CA PRO A 80 11.28 27.90 -8.07
C PRO A 80 10.59 28.43 -9.32
N GLN A 81 10.15 27.53 -10.20
CA GLN A 81 9.34 27.89 -11.36
C GLN A 81 7.95 28.33 -10.88
N GLN A 82 7.76 29.63 -10.73
CA GLN A 82 6.46 30.31 -10.73
C GLN A 82 5.77 30.25 -12.11
N GLY A 83 6.02 29.22 -12.91
CA GLY A 83 5.82 29.24 -14.37
C GLY A 83 4.86 28.21 -14.93
N ALA A 84 3.95 27.66 -14.14
CA ALA A 84 2.87 26.81 -14.64
C ALA A 84 1.50 27.28 -14.13
N ALA A 85 1.27 28.59 -14.19
CA ALA A 85 -0.06 29.16 -14.34
C ALA A 85 -0.57 28.90 -15.77
N GLN A 86 -0.62 27.64 -16.20
CA GLN A 86 -1.23 27.23 -17.46
C GLN A 86 -2.75 27.09 -17.25
N GLY A 87 -3.35 28.22 -16.92
CA GLY A 87 -4.73 28.38 -16.49
C GLY A 87 -5.00 29.76 -15.90
N GLU A 88 -4.12 30.73 -16.16
CA GLU A 88 -4.47 32.14 -16.04
C GLU A 88 -5.55 32.39 -17.08
N ILE A 89 -6.80 32.38 -16.63
CA ILE A 89 -7.92 32.94 -17.36
C ILE A 89 -7.53 34.40 -17.54
N VAL A 90 -7.01 34.72 -18.72
CA VAL A 90 -6.90 36.09 -19.20
C VAL A 90 -8.35 36.55 -19.32
N ASP A 91 -8.84 37.19 -18.28
CA ASP A 91 -10.00 38.07 -18.38
C ASP A 91 -9.55 39.21 -19.30
N ALA A 92 -9.66 38.97 -20.60
CA ALA A 92 -9.40 39.95 -21.63
C ALA A 92 -10.55 40.96 -21.54
N GLU A 93 -10.45 41.83 -20.53
CA GLU A 93 -11.28 43.00 -20.40
C GLU A 93 -11.17 43.75 -21.73
N TYR A 94 -12.24 43.67 -22.51
CA TYR A 94 -12.30 44.07 -23.90
C TYR A 94 -12.22 45.60 -23.96
N ARG A 95 -11.00 46.15 -23.95
CA ARG A 95 -10.84 47.60 -24.14
C ARG A 95 -11.00 47.91 -25.62
N VAL A 96 -12.24 48.20 -26.02
CA VAL A 96 -12.56 48.80 -27.32
C VAL A 96 -11.77 50.10 -27.43
N ILE A 97 -10.75 50.11 -28.29
CA ILE A 97 -10.08 51.34 -28.68
C ILE A 97 -10.98 51.96 -29.75
N GLU A 98 -11.82 52.92 -29.36
CA GLU A 98 -12.52 53.78 -30.31
C GLU A 98 -11.48 54.50 -31.16
N THR A 99 -11.31 54.06 -32.41
CA THR A 99 -10.65 54.85 -33.45
C THR A 99 -11.67 55.89 -33.91
N ASN A 100 -11.71 57.02 -33.21
CA ASN A 100 -12.35 58.22 -33.70
C ASN A 100 -11.41 59.41 -33.57
N GLU A 101 -11.48 60.25 -34.60
CA GLU A 101 -10.90 61.59 -34.75
C GLU A 101 -9.44 61.70 -35.22
N ARG A 102 -9.31 61.99 -36.53
CA ARG A 102 -8.81 63.27 -37.14
C ARG A 102 -8.30 62.96 -38.54
N ARG A 103 -8.49 63.77 -39.59
CA ARG A 103 -9.29 64.95 -39.95
C ARG A 103 -9.05 65.10 -41.45
#